data_AF-A0A3D3GEL6-F1
#
_entry.id   AF-A0A3D3GEL6-F1
#
_cell.length_a   1.000
_cell.length_b   1.000
_cell.length_c   1.000
_cell.angle_alpha   90.00
_cell.angle_beta   90.00
_cell.angle_gamma   90.00
#
_symmetry.space_group_name_H-M   'P 1'
#
loop_
_entity.id
_entity.type
_entity.pdbx_description
1 polymer ?
#
loop_
_entity_poly.entity_id
_entity_poly.type
_entity_poly.pdbx_seq_one_letter_code
_entity_poly.pdbx_strand_id
1 'polypeptide(L)' 'MSASSRDLNKMDVENKKEEGAIAIDGFNQVLEMLRIADPAFRESLLRRLAQRDQELARDLRRDLGL' A
#
# COMPACT_ATOMS: atom_id res chain seq x y z
N MET A 1 37.72 12.69 -45.45
CA MET A 1 37.99 12.18 -44.10
C MET A 1 36.93 12.79 -43.19
N SER A 2 35.82 12.08 -42.95
CA SER A 2 34.71 12.58 -42.13
C SER A 2 34.85 12.07 -40.71
N ALA A 3 34.98 12.97 -39.75
CA ALA A 3 34.91 12.67 -38.33
C ALA A 3 33.52 12.13 -37.99
N SER A 4 33.47 10.91 -37.48
CA SER A 4 32.24 10.23 -37.06
C SER A 4 31.88 10.67 -35.64
N SER A 5 31.04 11.69 -35.50
CA SER A 5 30.45 12.11 -34.22
C SER A 5 29.31 11.17 -33.81
N ARG A 6 29.64 9.98 -33.32
CA ARG A 6 28.68 9.00 -32.78
C ARG A 6 29.02 8.54 -31.36
N ASP A 7 29.63 9.41 -30.57
CA ASP A 7 29.93 9.14 -29.17
C ASP A 7 29.20 10.11 -28.25
N LEU A 8 27.86 10.07 -28.27
CA LEU A 8 27.06 10.69 -27.22
C LEU A 8 25.89 9.78 -26.88
N ASN A 9 25.74 9.55 -25.57
CA ASN A 9 24.65 8.84 -24.89
C ASN A 9 24.74 7.31 -24.79
N LYS A 10 25.79 6.82 -24.11
CA LYS A 10 25.58 5.82 -23.05
C LYS A 10 25.13 6.57 -21.80
N MET A 11 23.83 6.82 -21.68
CA MET A 11 23.24 7.00 -20.37
C MET A 11 23.22 5.61 -19.73
N ASP A 12 24.29 5.28 -19.02
CA ASP A 12 24.22 4.30 -17.95
C ASP A 12 23.11 4.80 -17.01
N VAL A 13 21.91 4.26 -17.19
CA VAL A 13 20.83 4.37 -16.22
C VAL A 13 21.30 3.52 -15.04
N GLU A 14 22.20 4.09 -14.25
CA GLU A 14 22.48 3.66 -12.90
C GLU A 14 21.12 3.67 -12.20
N ASN A 15 20.58 2.46 -12.06
CA ASN A 15 19.46 2.15 -11.20
C ASN A 15 19.93 2.44 -9.78
N LYS A 16 19.90 3.72 -9.41
CA LYS A 16 20.08 4.20 -8.04
C LYS A 16 19.07 3.43 -7.22
N LYS A 17 19.58 2.45 -6.47
CA LYS A 17 18.83 1.77 -5.42
C LYS A 17 18.18 2.85 -4.59
N GLU A 18 16.86 2.97 -4.72
CA GLU A 18 16.06 3.93 -3.97
C GLU A 18 16.33 3.69 -2.48
N GLU A 19 17.02 4.65 -1.87
CA GLU A 19 17.24 4.69 -0.44
C GLU A 19 15.87 4.75 0.25
N GLY A 20 15.50 3.63 0.88
CA GLY A 20 14.49 3.60 1.95
C GLY A 20 13.04 3.84 1.51
N ALA A 21 12.47 2.98 0.67
CA ALA A 21 11.02 2.86 0.62
C ALA A 21 10.52 2.46 2.03
N ILE A 22 9.87 3.40 2.73
CA ILE A 22 9.29 3.13 4.05
C ILE A 22 8.19 2.09 3.84
N ALA A 23 8.38 0.90 4.39
CA ALA A 23 7.36 -0.14 4.38
C ALA A 23 6.19 0.33 5.26
N ILE A 24 5.07 0.67 4.62
CA ILE A 24 3.85 1.07 5.32
C ILE A 24 3.03 -0.17 5.62
N ASP A 25 2.71 -0.37 6.90
CA ASP A 25 1.74 -1.37 7.32
C ASP A 25 0.31 -0.80 7.18
N GLY A 26 -0.23 -0.92 5.97
CA GLY A 26 -1.57 -0.44 5.67
C GLY A 26 -2.67 -1.18 6.45
N PHE A 27 -2.43 -2.43 6.83
CA PHE A 27 -3.41 -3.21 7.60
C PHE A 27 -3.55 -2.63 9.01
N ASN A 28 -2.44 -2.43 9.72
CA ASN A 28 -2.46 -1.84 11.05
C ASN A 28 -3.00 -0.41 11.05
N GLN A 29 -2.69 0.39 10.04
CA GLN A 29 -3.26 1.74 9.91
C GLN A 29 -4.79 1.72 9.78
N VAL A 30 -5.34 0.82 8.95
CA VAL A 30 -6.79 0.66 8.81
C VAL A 30 -7.39 0.16 10.12
N LEU A 31 -6.73 -0.78 10.80
CA LEU A 31 -7.18 -1.32 12.08
C LEU A 31 -7.26 -0.22 13.15
N GLU A 32 -6.24 0.63 13.26
CA GLU A 32 -6.23 1.79 14.16
C GLU A 32 -7.34 2.79 13.84
N MET A 33 -7.53 3.12 12.56
CA MET A 33 -8.63 3.97 12.12
C MET A 33 -9.99 3.39 12.49
N LEU A 34 -10.20 2.08 12.31
CA LEU A 34 -11.44 1.42 12.68
C LEU A 34 -11.67 1.41 14.19
N ARG A 35 -10.61 1.31 15.02
CA ARG A 35 -10.73 1.35 16.49
C ARG A 35 -11.29 2.67 17.00
N ILE A 36 -10.90 3.79 16.39
CA ILE A 36 -11.37 5.13 16.77
C ILE A 36 -12.70 5.53 16.12
N ALA A 37 -13.08 4.86 15.02
CA ALA A 37 -14.33 5.13 14.32
C ALA A 37 -15.56 4.79 15.17
N ASP A 38 -16.64 5.55 14.97
CA ASP A 38 -17.95 5.26 15.56
C ASP A 38 -18.38 3.80 15.32
N PRO A 39 -18.94 3.09 16.32
CA PRO A 39 -19.29 1.68 16.18
C PRO A 39 -20.26 1.37 15.02
N ALA A 40 -21.25 2.22 14.78
CA ALA A 40 -22.23 1.98 13.71
C ALA A 40 -21.59 2.19 12.33
N PHE A 41 -20.75 3.22 12.19
CA PHE A 41 -19.99 3.45 10.97
C PHE A 41 -19.01 2.30 10.69
N ARG A 42 -18.25 1.86 11.69
CA ARG A 42 -17.31 0.75 11.62
C ARG A 42 -17.97 -0.53 11.11
N GLU A 43 -19.11 -0.92 11.69
CA GLU A 43 -19.83 -2.12 11.26
C GLU A 43 -20.38 -1.97 9.83
N SER A 44 -20.87 -0.77 9.47
CA SER A 44 -21.32 -0.52 8.10
C SER A 44 -20.20 -0.72 7.07
N LEU A 45 -18.97 -0.32 7.43
CA LEU A 45 -17.79 -0.38 6.58
C LEU A 45 -17.27 -1.82 6.47
N LEU A 46 -17.19 -2.53 7.59
CA LEU A 46 -16.84 -3.95 7.63
C LEU A 46 -17.84 -4.82 6.88
N ARG A 47 -19.15 -4.52 6.98
CA ARG A 47 -20.18 -5.23 6.21
C ARG A 47 -20.00 -5.02 4.70
N ARG A 48 -19.71 -3.80 4.26
CA ARG A 48 -19.44 -3.51 2.84
C ARG A 48 -18.15 -4.20 2.38
N LEU A 49 -17.11 -4.18 3.21
CA LEU A 49 -15.85 -4.87 2.91
C LEU A 49 -16.08 -6.38 2.74
N ALA A 50 -16.85 -7.00 3.63
CA ALA A 50 -17.14 -8.43 3.59
C ALA A 50 -17.86 -8.89 2.31
N GLN A 51 -18.55 -7.98 1.60
CA GLN A 51 -19.19 -8.29 0.31
C GLN A 51 -18.15 -8.46 -0.81
N ARG A 52 -16.96 -7.86 -0.67
CA ARG A 52 -15.89 -7.91 -1.66
C ARG A 52 -14.75 -8.84 -1.22
N ASP A 53 -14.43 -8.82 0.06
CA ASP A 53 -13.39 -9.63 0.67
C ASP A 53 -13.83 -10.06 2.06
N GLN A 54 -14.34 -11.29 2.13
CA GLN A 54 -14.87 -11.85 3.36
C GLN A 54 -13.75 -12.23 4.35
N GLU A 55 -12.59 -12.62 3.85
CA GLU A 55 -11.46 -13.04 4.68
C GLU A 55 -10.85 -11.84 5.40
N LEU A 56 -10.57 -10.76 4.66
CA LEU A 56 -10.03 -9.53 5.25
C LEU A 56 -11.00 -8.92 6.26
N ALA A 57 -12.30 -8.90 5.97
CA ALA A 57 -13.30 -8.40 6.92
C ALA A 57 -13.37 -9.26 8.19
N ARG A 58 -13.19 -10.58 8.07
CA ARG A 58 -13.17 -11.50 9.22
C ARG A 58 -11.92 -11.25 10.08
N ASP A 59 -10.77 -11.07 9.45
CA ASP A 59 -9.51 -10.80 10.15
C ASP A 59 -9.57 -9.48 10.92
N LEU A 60 -10.07 -8.41 10.28
CA LEU A 60 -10.28 -7.13 10.95
C LEU A 60 -11.26 -7.24 12.13
N ARG A 61 -12.37 -7.98 12.00
CA ARG A 61 -13.32 -8.20 13.10
C ARG A 61 -12.66 -8.91 14.28
N ARG A 62 -11.90 -9.98 14.01
CA ARG A 62 -11.16 -10.71 15.04
C ARG A 62 -10.20 -9.79 15.80
N ASP A 63 -9.43 -8.98 15.09
CA ASP A 63 -8.42 -8.09 15.71
C ASP A 63 -9.04 -6.84 16.38
N LEU A 64 -10.31 -6.55 16.09
CA LEU A 64 -11.14 -5.57 16.79
C LEU A 64 -11.90 -6.15 17.99
N GLY A 65 -11.92 -7.47 18.16
CA GLY A 65 -12.67 -8.16 19.23
C GLY A 65 -14.19 -8.17 19.01
N LEU A 66 -14.63 -8.18 17.74
CA LEU A 66 -16.04 -8.17 17.31
C LEU A 66 -16.53 -9.55 16.86
#